data_AF-A0A357L8Y6-F1
#
_entry.id   AF-A0A357L8Y6-F1
#
_cell.length_a   1.000
_cell.length_b   1.000
_cell.length_c   1.000
_cell.angle_alpha   90.00
_cell.angle_beta   90.00
_cell.angle_gamma   90.00
#
_symmetry.space_group_name_H-M   'P 1'
#
loop_
_entity.id
_entity.type
_entity.pdbx_description
1 polymer ?
#
loop_
_entity_poly.entity_id
_entity_poly.type
_entity_poly.pdbx_seq_one_letter_code
_entity_poly.pdbx_strand_id
1 'polypeptide(L)' 'TVTALGGYAATAITALTVQNTTGVSAVHAVPPATIAAQIAAVLGDIGADAIK' A
#
# COMPACT_ATOMS: atom_id res chain seq x y z
N THR A 1 8.66 -8.44 0.59
CA THR A 1 9.09 -9.60 -0.23
C THR A 1 9.35 -9.21 -1.67
N VAL A 2 8.52 -8.37 -2.30
CA VAL A 2 8.72 -7.89 -3.69
C VAL A 2 10.18 -7.52 -3.99
N THR A 3 10.77 -6.61 -3.21
CA THR A 3 12.18 -6.21 -3.37
C THR A 3 13.18 -7.36 -3.19
N ALA A 4 12.96 -8.23 -2.19
CA ALA A 4 13.80 -9.40 -1.98
C ALA A 4 13.71 -10.43 -3.12
N LEU A 5 12.64 -10.38 -3.92
CA LEU A 5 12.42 -11.18 -5.12
C LEU A 5 12.81 -10.41 -6.40
N GLY A 6 13.50 -9.26 -6.28
CA GLY A 6 14.01 -8.48 -7.42
C GLY A 6 13.00 -7.52 -8.07
N GLY A 7 11.79 -7.38 -7.52
CA GLY A 7 10.79 -6.45 -8.04
C GLY A 7 10.91 -5.03 -7.46
N TYR A 8 10.41 -4.05 -8.20
CA TYR A 8 10.22 -2.68 -7.69
C TYR A 8 8.85 -2.56 -7.02
N ALA A 9 8.82 -2.16 -5.75
CA ALA A 9 7.58 -2.11 -4.97
C ALA A 9 7.04 -0.68 -4.88
N ALA A 10 5.76 -0.52 -5.20
CA ALA A 10 4.96 0.66 -4.87
C ALA A 10 3.73 0.24 -4.06
N THR A 11 3.16 1.17 -3.30
CA THR A 11 2.07 0.85 -2.35
C THR A 11 0.98 1.92 -2.37
N ALA A 12 -0.28 1.49 -2.24
CA ALA A 12 -1.39 2.34 -1.84
C ALA A 12 -1.89 1.87 -0.47
N ILE A 13 -1.66 2.67 0.57
CA ILE A 13 -2.00 2.30 1.94
C ILE A 13 -3.49 2.54 2.18
N THR A 14 -4.19 1.49 2.60
CA THR A 14 -5.64 1.50 2.86
C THR A 14 -5.99 1.73 4.33
N ALA A 15 -5.11 1.34 5.24
CA ALA A 15 -5.23 1.58 6.66
C ALA A 15 -3.85 1.62 7.33
N LEU A 16 -3.74 2.42 8.39
CA LEU A 16 -2.61 2.37 9.31
C LEU A 16 -3.01 1.54 10.53
N THR A 17 -2.32 0.43 10.79
CA THR A 17 -2.59 -0.44 11.94
C THR A 17 -1.53 -0.25 13.02
N VAL A 18 -1.95 -0.27 14.28
CA VAL A 18 -1.04 -0.48 15.42
C VAL A 18 -1.05 -1.98 15.69
N GLN A 19 -0.04 -2.66 15.15
CA GLN A 19 0.03 -4.12 15.13
C GLN A 19 1.41 -4.62 15.57
N ASN A 20 1.42 -5.73 16.31
CA ASN A 20 2.61 -6.53 16.58
C ASN A 20 2.30 -8.02 16.40
N THR A 21 3.19 -8.90 16.85
CA THR A 21 3.03 -10.36 16.72
C THR A 21 1.90 -10.94 17.58
N THR A 22 1.36 -10.19 18.55
CA THR A 22 0.29 -10.66 19.44
C THR A 22 -1.09 -10.12 19.05
N GLY A 23 -1.18 -9.19 18.09
CA GLY A 23 -2.45 -8.70 17.58
C GLY A 23 -2.42 -7.26 17.07
N VAL A 24 -3.62 -6.74 16.82
CA VAL A 24 -3.88 -5.35 16.39
C VAL A 24 -4.60 -4.63 17.53
N SER A 25 -4.09 -3.48 17.96
CA SER A 25 -4.68 -2.68 19.03
C SER A 25 -5.42 -1.44 18.54
N ALA A 26 -5.15 -0.97 17.32
CA ALA A 26 -5.86 0.14 16.70
C ALA A 26 -5.77 0.08 15.17
N VAL A 27 -6.75 0.69 14.51
CA VAL A 27 -6.81 0.85 13.05
C VAL A 27 -7.27 2.26 12.71
N HIS A 28 -6.54 2.93 11.82
CA HIS A 28 -6.94 4.18 11.19
C HIS A 28 -7.19 3.93 9.70
N ALA A 29 -8.45 4.05 9.27
CA ALA A 29 -8.82 3.87 7.86
C ALA A 29 -8.43 5.10 7.03
N VAL A 30 -7.82 4.87 5.87
CA VAL A 30 -7.51 5.93 4.92
C VAL A 30 -8.75 6.23 4.08
N PRO A 31 -9.14 7.50 3.87
CA PRO A 31 -10.29 7.83 3.02
C PRO A 31 -10.13 7.27 1.59
N PRO A 32 -11.21 6.72 0.98
CA PRO A 32 -11.13 6.14 -0.37
C PRO A 32 -10.57 7.07 -1.44
N ALA A 33 -10.88 8.37 -1.36
CA ALA A 33 -10.34 9.36 -2.29
C ALA A 33 -8.80 9.46 -2.21
N THR A 34 -8.23 9.34 -1.01
CA THR A 34 -6.78 9.35 -0.79
C THR A 34 -6.14 8.05 -1.31
N ILE A 35 -6.82 6.91 -1.19
CA ILE A 35 -6.35 5.63 -1.77
C ILE A 35 -6.33 5.73 -3.30
N ALA A 36 -7.39 6.25 -3.91
CA ALA A 36 -7.45 6.44 -5.36
C ALA A 36 -6.35 7.39 -5.86
N ALA A 37 -6.07 8.47 -5.14
CA ALA A 37 -4.99 9.39 -5.46
C ALA A 37 -3.60 8.73 -5.41
N GLN A 38 -3.33 7.88 -4.42
CA GLN A 38 -2.08 7.09 -4.35
C GLN A 38 -1.92 6.17 -5.58
N ILE A 39 -2.99 5.45 -5.94
CA ILE A 39 -2.98 4.54 -7.09
C ILE A 39 -2.73 5.32 -8.39
N ALA A 40 -3.44 6.43 -8.59
CA ALA A 40 -3.28 7.27 -9.78
C ALA A 40 -1.86 7.85 -9.91
N ALA A 41 -1.26 8.29 -8.79
CA ALA A 41 0.09 8.83 -8.78
C ALA A 41 1.14 7.80 -9.22
N VAL A 42 1.06 6.57 -8.71
CA VAL A 42 2.02 5.50 -9.05
C VAL A 42 1.80 5.00 -10.48
N LEU A 43 0.57 4.68 -10.85
CA LEU A 43 0.28 4.10 -12.16
C LEU A 43 0.45 5.10 -13.30
N GLY A 44 0.28 6.40 -13.04
CA GLY A 44 0.48 7.45 -14.03
C GLY A 44 1.94 7.81 -14.29
N ASP A 45 2.85 7.48 -13.37
CA ASP A 45 4.29 7.80 -13.49
C ASP A 45 5.12 6.57 -13.84
N ILE A 46 5.14 5.57 -12.96
CA ILE A 46 5.99 4.37 -13.10
C ILE A 46 5.23 3.22 -13.76
N GLY A 47 3.93 3.12 -13.52
CA GLY A 47 3.10 1.97 -13.94
C GLY A 47 3.24 0.78 -13.00
N ALA A 48 2.70 -0.38 -13.41
CA ALA A 48 2.83 -1.64 -12.68
C ALA A 48 2.68 -2.85 -13.62
N ASP A 49 3.59 -3.82 -13.54
CA ASP A 49 3.48 -5.09 -14.25
C ASP A 49 2.45 -6.04 -13.59
N ALA A 50 2.23 -5.89 -12.28
CA ALA A 50 1.28 -6.65 -11.48
C ALA A 50 0.79 -5.85 -10.27
N ILE A 51 -0.45 -6.13 -9.83
CA ILE A 51 -1.07 -5.53 -8.63
C ILE A 51 -1.42 -6.67 -7.67
N LYS A 52 -1.16 -6.46 -6.37
CA LYS A 52 -1.45 -7.39 -5.28
C LYS A 52 -2.15 -6.68 -4.13
#